data_AF-A0A2K8T808-F1
#
_entry.id   AF-A0A2K8T808-F1
#
_cell.length_a   1.000
_cell.length_b   1.000
_cell.length_c   1.000
_cell.angle_alpha   90.00
_cell.angle_beta   90.00
_cell.angle_gamma   90.00
#
_symmetry.space_group_name_H-M   'P 1'
#
loop_
_entity.id
_entity.type
_entity.pdbx_description
1 polymer ?
#
loop_
_entity_poly.entity_id
_entity_poly.type
_entity_poly.pdbx_seq_one_letter_code
_entity_poly.pdbx_strand_id
1 'polypeptide(L)'
;MRLSGIGSCVILSHPQAIQEIFSQDSKFDIGRGNKLAEPLIGRNSLMLIDGARHRRERKLLMPPFHGERLQAYGQQICLITEQIASQWQIDQPFVARSAMQKVSLEVILQIVFGLSEGERYQLILPLLTCSELQT
;
A
#
# COMPACT_ATOMS: atom_id res chain seq x y z
N MET A 1 9.88 25.47 -10.05
CA MET A 1 8.50 25.71 -10.52
C MET A 1 7.65 26.15 -9.33
N ARG A 2 6.68 27.08 -9.46
CA ARG A 2 5.71 27.36 -8.39
C ARG A 2 4.42 26.61 -8.68
N LEU A 3 4.00 25.74 -7.76
CA LEU A 3 2.74 25.00 -7.85
C LEU A 3 1.71 25.64 -6.92
N SER A 4 0.55 25.98 -7.45
CA SER A 4 -0.55 26.52 -6.64
C SER A 4 -0.94 25.52 -5.55
N GLY A 5 -1.07 25.97 -4.31
CA GLY A 5 -1.39 25.13 -3.14
C GLY A 5 -0.22 24.34 -2.51
N ILE A 6 0.92 24.19 -3.19
CA ILE A 6 2.08 23.40 -2.70
C ILE A 6 3.34 24.27 -2.52
N GLY A 7 3.40 25.44 -3.17
CA GLY A 7 4.50 26.39 -3.05
C GLY A 7 5.61 26.16 -4.08
N SER A 8 6.85 26.49 -3.71
CA SER A 8 8.01 26.30 -4.58
C SER A 8 8.38 24.82 -4.64
N CYS A 9 8.39 24.27 -5.85
CA CYS A 9 8.72 22.87 -6.14
C CYS A 9 9.97 22.81 -7.02
N VAL A 10 10.86 21.88 -6.69
CA VAL A 10 12.03 21.50 -7.49
C VAL A 10 11.83 20.05 -7.90
N ILE A 11 11.95 19.77 -9.20
CA ILE A 11 11.86 18.42 -9.76
C ILE A 11 13.28 17.96 -10.07
N LEU A 12 13.61 16.77 -9.60
CA LEU A 12 14.92 16.15 -9.79
C LEU A 12 14.73 14.81 -10.49
N SER A 13 15.53 14.54 -11.51
CA SER A 13 15.50 13.29 -12.27
C SER A 13 16.85 12.57 -12.31
N HIS A 14 17.91 13.19 -11.81
CA HIS A 14 19.24 12.60 -11.83
C HIS A 14 19.38 11.53 -10.72
N PRO A 15 19.77 10.28 -11.04
CA PRO A 15 19.80 9.17 -10.06
C PRO A 15 20.64 9.46 -8.82
N GLN A 16 21.82 10.09 -8.98
CA GLN A 16 22.69 10.44 -7.86
C GLN A 16 22.04 11.47 -6.92
N ALA A 17 21.36 12.48 -7.46
CA ALA A 17 20.67 13.49 -6.66
C ALA A 17 19.49 12.88 -5.88
N ILE A 18 18.77 11.94 -6.50
CA ILE A 18 17.71 11.17 -5.84
C ILE A 18 18.30 10.36 -4.67
N GLN A 19 19.37 9.61 -4.91
CA GLN A 19 20.05 8.83 -3.88
C GLN A 19 20.52 9.70 -2.71
N GLU A 20 21.14 10.84 -2.98
CA GLU A 20 21.62 11.77 -1.95
C GLU A 20 20.49 12.30 -1.07
N ILE A 21 19.33 12.62 -1.67
CA ILE A 21 18.16 13.11 -0.93
C ILE A 21 17.59 12.01 -0.04
N PHE A 22 17.35 10.82 -0.59
CA PHE A 22 16.77 9.71 0.17
C PHE A 22 17.72 9.12 1.23
N SER A 23 19.02 9.43 1.17
CA SER A 23 20.00 9.02 2.18
C SER A 23 20.11 10.00 3.37
N GLN A 24 19.52 11.20 3.27
CA GLN A 24 19.63 12.27 4.27
C GLN A 24 18.34 12.45 5.09
N ASP A 25 17.93 11.38 5.78
CA ASP A 25 16.66 11.22 6.53
C ASP A 25 16.38 12.30 7.60
N SER A 26 17.39 13.09 8.00
CA SER A 26 17.25 14.15 9.01
C SER A 26 17.10 15.56 8.43
N LYS A 27 17.29 15.75 7.11
CA LYS A 27 17.30 17.08 6.47
C LYS A 27 16.03 17.39 5.67
N PHE A 28 15.23 16.38 5.36
CA PHE A 28 14.04 16.52 4.53
C PHE A 28 12.82 15.94 5.27
N ASP A 29 11.76 16.74 5.38
CA ASP A 29 10.47 16.29 5.91
C ASP A 29 9.63 15.67 4.78
N ILE A 30 9.30 14.40 4.91
CA ILE A 30 8.44 13.65 3.99
C ILE A 30 6.97 13.96 4.29
N GLY A 31 6.60 14.04 5.57
CA GLY A 31 5.23 14.23 6.02
C GLY A 31 4.62 15.56 5.59
N ARG A 32 5.42 16.63 5.53
CA ARG A 32 4.96 17.94 5.04
C ARG A 32 4.61 17.92 3.55
N GLY A 33 5.38 17.19 2.74
CA GLY A 33 5.12 17.04 1.30
C GLY A 33 3.87 16.20 1.00
N ASN A 34 3.52 15.29 1.89
CA ASN A 34 2.43 14.33 1.68
C ASN A 34 1.09 14.71 2.35
N LYS A 35 0.97 15.90 2.96
CA LYS A 35 -0.26 16.31 3.68
C LYS A 35 -1.54 16.20 2.86
N LEU A 36 -1.46 16.37 1.53
CA LEU A 36 -2.62 16.21 0.65
C LEU A 36 -3.20 14.78 0.67
N ALA A 37 -2.42 13.77 1.06
CA ALA A 37 -2.87 12.39 1.18
C ALA A 37 -3.53 12.09 2.54
N GLU A 38 -3.49 13.02 3.51
CA GLU A 38 -4.02 12.79 4.87
C GLU A 38 -5.47 12.27 4.94
N PRO A 39 -6.43 12.79 4.15
CA PRO A 39 -7.80 12.28 4.17
C PRO A 39 -7.92 10.81 3.77
N LEU A 40 -6.98 10.31 2.95
CA LEU A 40 -6.99 8.96 2.43
C LEU A 40 -6.28 7.96 3.36
N ILE A 41 -5.08 8.33 3.85
CA ILE A 41 -4.21 7.39 4.59
C ILE A 41 -4.19 7.64 6.10
N GLY A 42 -4.80 8.74 6.55
CA GLY A 42 -4.88 9.14 7.94
C GLY A 42 -3.58 9.71 8.51
N ARG A 43 -3.72 10.66 9.44
CA ARG A 43 -2.64 11.41 10.12
C ARG A 43 -1.54 10.57 10.78
N ASN A 44 -1.76 9.27 10.98
CA ASN A 44 -0.81 8.35 11.63
C ASN A 44 -0.07 7.45 10.64
N SER A 45 -0.34 7.57 9.34
CA SER A 45 0.38 6.81 8.32
C SER A 45 1.88 7.09 8.39
N LEU A 46 2.70 6.05 8.19
CA LEU A 46 4.15 6.17 8.03
C LEU A 46 4.53 7.15 6.91
N MET A 47 3.67 7.35 5.91
CA MET A 47 3.91 8.29 4.81
C MET A 47 3.74 9.76 5.20
N LEU A 48 3.17 10.05 6.39
CA LEU A 48 2.87 11.42 6.85
C LEU A 48 3.66 11.84 8.09
N ILE A 49 4.43 10.94 8.69
CA ILE A 49 5.19 11.22 9.92
C ILE A 49 6.68 11.19 9.63
N ASP A 50 7.45 11.99 10.37
CA ASP A 50 8.89 12.16 10.17
C ASP A 50 9.72 11.84 11.41
N GLY A 51 11.05 11.78 11.23
CA GLY A 51 12.04 11.75 12.30
C GLY A 51 11.90 10.59 13.27
N ALA A 52 12.03 10.86 14.57
CA ALA A 52 12.02 9.84 15.61
C ALA A 52 10.70 9.05 15.68
N ARG A 53 9.57 9.72 15.41
CA ARG A 53 8.25 9.08 15.38
C ARG A 53 8.17 8.10 14.20
N HIS A 54 8.55 8.53 13.00
CA HIS A 54 8.62 7.64 11.83
C HIS A 54 9.48 6.41 12.10
N ARG A 55 10.70 6.58 12.63
CA ARG A 55 11.60 5.46 12.96
C ARG A 55 10.99 4.49 13.97
N ARG A 56 10.34 5.01 15.02
CA ARG A 56 9.67 4.18 16.04
C ARG A 56 8.54 3.35 15.43
N GLU A 57 7.61 3.98 14.74
CA GLU A 57 6.45 3.29 14.16
C GLU A 57 6.88 2.29 13.08
N ARG A 58 7.86 2.67 12.23
CA ARG A 58 8.44 1.76 11.24
C ARG A 58 9.07 0.53 11.92
N LYS A 59 9.82 0.71 13.01
CA LYS A 59 10.42 -0.42 13.75
C LYS A 59 9.37 -1.41 14.27
N LEU A 60 8.19 -0.93 14.65
CA LEU A 60 7.09 -1.79 15.13
C LEU A 60 6.37 -2.52 13.99
N LEU A 61 6.21 -1.87 12.83
CA LEU A 61 5.43 -2.39 11.70
C LEU A 61 6.23 -3.22 10.70
N MET A 62 7.56 -3.04 10.64
CA MET A 62 8.42 -3.76 9.69
C MET A 62 8.65 -5.27 9.95
N PRO A 63 8.61 -5.83 11.18
CA PRO A 63 8.97 -7.23 11.42
C PRO A 63 8.20 -8.28 10.58
N PRO A 64 6.90 -8.13 10.28
CA PRO A 64 6.19 -9.04 9.37
C PRO A 64 6.74 -9.04 7.93
N PHE A 65 7.41 -7.98 7.50
CA PHE A 65 7.89 -7.80 6.13
C PHE A 65 9.35 -8.27 5.91
N HIS A 66 9.90 -9.11 6.80
CA HIS A 66 11.29 -9.57 6.72
C HIS A 66 11.42 -11.09 6.79
N GLY A 67 12.49 -11.60 6.17
CA GLY A 67 12.95 -12.98 6.31
C GLY A 67 11.91 -14.02 5.87
N GLU A 68 11.76 -15.06 6.67
CA GLU A 68 10.88 -16.22 6.38
C GLU A 68 9.40 -15.84 6.23
N ARG A 69 8.92 -14.80 6.92
CA ARG A 69 7.53 -14.35 6.81
C ARG A 69 7.19 -13.85 5.42
N LEU A 70 8.10 -13.11 4.78
CA LEU A 70 7.89 -12.61 3.43
C LEU A 70 7.82 -13.76 2.41
N GLN A 71 8.62 -14.81 2.62
CA GLN A 71 8.57 -16.02 1.78
C GLN A 71 7.24 -16.75 1.93
N ALA A 72 6.76 -16.92 3.17
CA ALA A 72 5.45 -17.51 3.42
C ALA A 72 4.32 -16.68 2.80
N TYR A 73 4.38 -15.35 2.89
CA TYR A 73 3.43 -14.46 2.21
C TYR A 73 3.48 -14.61 0.69
N GLY A 74 4.66 -14.73 0.09
CA GLY A 74 4.81 -15.00 -1.34
C GLY A 74 4.10 -16.27 -1.78
N GLN A 75 4.27 -17.37 -1.03
CA GLN A 75 3.56 -18.62 -1.30
C GLN A 75 2.04 -18.45 -1.17
N GLN A 76 1.57 -17.77 -0.13
CA GLN A 76 0.14 -17.52 0.06
C GLN A 76 -0.46 -16.64 -1.05
N ILE A 77 0.28 -15.64 -1.53
CA ILE A 77 -0.14 -14.79 -2.66
C ILE A 77 -0.30 -15.64 -3.93
N CYS A 78 0.62 -16.57 -4.21
CA CYS A 78 0.49 -17.48 -5.34
C CYS A 78 -0.78 -18.34 -5.22
N LEU A 79 -1.02 -18.95 -4.06
CA LEU A 79 -2.21 -19.78 -3.81
C LEU A 79 -3.51 -18.98 -4.00
N ILE A 80 -3.60 -17.77 -3.44
CA ILE A 80 -4.77 -16.88 -3.62
C ILE A 80 -4.97 -16.56 -5.10
N THR A 81 -3.88 -16.26 -5.81
CA THR A 81 -3.94 -15.92 -7.24
C THR A 81 -4.40 -17.10 -8.08
N GLU A 82 -3.87 -18.30 -7.83
CA GLU A 82 -4.26 -19.54 -8.50
C GLU A 82 -5.72 -19.89 -8.24
N GLN A 83 -6.20 -19.74 -7.00
CA GLN A 83 -7.59 -19.98 -6.64
C GLN A 83 -8.53 -19.02 -7.40
N ILE A 84 -8.18 -17.73 -7.49
CA ILE A 84 -8.98 -16.76 -8.25
C ILE A 84 -8.93 -17.07 -9.75
N ALA A 85 -7.75 -17.41 -10.28
CA ALA A 85 -7.54 -17.72 -11.69
C ALA A 85 -8.19 -19.04 -12.13
N SER A 86 -8.40 -19.99 -11.21
CA SER A 86 -9.08 -21.27 -11.50
C SER A 86 -10.52 -21.09 -12.00
N GLN A 87 -11.12 -19.92 -11.76
CA GLN A 87 -12.47 -19.55 -12.19
C GLN A 87 -12.49 -18.97 -13.61
N TRP A 88 -11.33 -18.73 -14.23
CA TRP A 88 -11.24 -18.13 -15.56
C TRP A 88 -11.45 -19.18 -16.66
N GLN A 89 -12.11 -18.76 -17.73
CA GLN A 89 -12.32 -19.59 -18.91
C GLN A 89 -11.21 -19.33 -19.93
N ILE A 90 -10.68 -20.41 -20.50
CA ILE A 90 -9.70 -20.34 -21.59
C ILE A 90 -10.32 -19.57 -22.77
N ASP A 91 -9.52 -18.73 -23.42
CA ASP A 91 -9.90 -17.86 -24.54
C ASP A 91 -10.97 -16.79 -24.22
N GLN A 92 -11.34 -16.62 -22.96
CA GLN A 92 -12.25 -15.56 -22.53
C GLN A 92 -11.46 -14.34 -22.00
N PRO A 93 -11.62 -13.15 -22.59
CA PRO A 93 -10.97 -11.95 -22.07
C PRO A 93 -11.57 -11.54 -20.73
N PHE A 94 -10.75 -10.96 -19.86
CA PHE A 94 -11.17 -10.38 -18.58
C PHE A 94 -10.49 -9.04 -18.33
N VAL A 95 -11.07 -8.23 -17.43
CA VAL A 95 -10.50 -6.94 -17.04
C VAL A 95 -9.39 -7.16 -16.02
N ALA A 96 -8.13 -7.00 -16.44
CA ALA A 96 -6.96 -7.19 -15.59
C ALA A 96 -7.03 -6.35 -14.30
N ARG A 97 -7.50 -5.10 -14.38
CA ARG A 97 -7.66 -4.23 -13.20
C ARG A 97 -8.58 -4.85 -12.14
N SER A 98 -9.76 -5.32 -12.55
CA SER A 98 -10.74 -5.94 -11.65
C SER A 98 -10.20 -7.24 -11.05
N ALA A 99 -9.52 -8.06 -11.86
CA ALA A 99 -8.88 -9.28 -11.38
C ALA A 99 -7.77 -8.99 -10.35
N MET A 100 -6.89 -8.05 -10.63
CA MET A 100 -5.80 -7.68 -9.71
C MET A 100 -6.32 -7.01 -8.44
N GLN A 101 -7.41 -6.24 -8.51
CA GLN A 101 -8.09 -5.71 -7.33
C GLN A 101 -8.65 -6.82 -6.44
N LYS A 102 -9.30 -7.83 -7.03
CA LYS A 102 -9.80 -9.01 -6.30
C LYS A 102 -8.65 -9.75 -5.61
N VAL A 103 -7.55 -10.02 -6.32
CA VAL A 103 -6.34 -10.64 -5.75
C VAL A 103 -5.79 -9.81 -4.59
N SER A 104 -5.61 -8.50 -4.79
CA SER A 104 -5.04 -7.62 -3.78
C SER A 104 -5.89 -7.56 -2.50
N LEU A 105 -7.22 -7.53 -2.66
CA LEU A 105 -8.15 -7.52 -1.54
C LEU A 105 -8.12 -8.84 -0.75
N GLU A 106 -8.12 -9.98 -1.44
CA GLU A 106 -8.00 -11.30 -0.79
C GLU A 106 -6.65 -11.44 -0.06
N VAL A 107 -5.57 -10.95 -0.65
CA VAL A 107 -4.25 -10.89 0.01
C VAL A 107 -4.31 -10.04 1.28
N ILE A 108 -4.94 -8.86 1.24
CA ILE A 108 -5.10 -8.00 2.42
C ILE A 108 -5.90 -8.73 3.51
N LEU A 109 -7.04 -9.32 3.16
CA LEU A 109 -7.91 -10.01 4.11
C LEU A 109 -7.21 -11.21 4.75
N GLN A 110 -6.61 -12.09 3.95
CA GLN A 110 -6.03 -13.33 4.45
C GLN A 110 -4.67 -13.12 5.11
N ILE A 111 -3.80 -12.27 4.56
CA ILE A 111 -2.42 -12.13 5.04
C ILE A 111 -2.30 -11.04 6.10
N VAL A 112 -2.92 -9.88 5.88
CA VAL A 112 -2.80 -8.74 6.80
C VAL A 112 -3.79 -8.87 7.95
N PHE A 113 -5.05 -9.21 7.65
CA PHE A 113 -6.09 -9.37 8.69
C PHE A 113 -6.21 -10.79 9.23
N GLY A 114 -5.65 -11.81 8.57
CA GLY A 114 -5.78 -13.20 9.00
C GLY A 114 -7.21 -13.75 8.83
N LEU A 115 -7.96 -13.22 7.85
CA LEU A 115 -9.37 -13.53 7.62
C LEU A 115 -9.57 -14.19 6.26
N SER A 116 -10.03 -15.44 6.28
CA SER A 116 -10.42 -16.18 5.08
C SER A 116 -11.94 -16.37 4.96
N GLU A 117 -12.66 -16.37 6.08
CA GLU A 117 -14.10 -16.61 6.14
C GLU A 117 -14.71 -16.12 7.47
N GLY A 118 -16.04 -16.24 7.60
CA GLY A 118 -16.79 -15.95 8.83
C GLY A 118 -17.27 -14.51 8.96
N GLU A 119 -17.93 -14.21 10.09
CA GLU A 119 -18.63 -12.94 10.33
C GLU A 119 -17.72 -11.72 10.18
N ARG A 120 -16.50 -11.77 10.76
CA ARG A 120 -15.54 -10.66 10.65
C ARG A 120 -15.08 -10.39 9.22
N TYR A 121 -14.91 -11.44 8.41
CA TYR A 121 -14.58 -11.30 6.99
C TYR A 121 -15.72 -10.56 6.27
N GLN A 122 -16.97 -10.98 6.50
CA GLN A 122 -18.15 -10.36 5.89
C GLN A 122 -18.36 -8.90 6.31
N LEU A 123 -17.99 -8.54 7.54
CA LEU A 123 -18.09 -7.16 8.04
C LEU A 123 -16.99 -6.24 7.48
N ILE A 124 -15.76 -6.74 7.31
CA ILE A 124 -14.61 -5.92 6.89
C ILE A 124 -14.55 -5.76 5.37
N LEU A 125 -14.90 -6.81 4.62
CA LEU A 125 -14.90 -6.80 3.15
C LEU A 125 -15.57 -5.54 2.56
N PRO A 126 -16.81 -5.16 2.92
CA PRO A 126 -17.48 -3.99 2.34
C PRO A 126 -16.82 -2.65 2.71
N LEU A 127 -16.10 -2.58 3.83
CA LEU A 127 -15.38 -1.38 4.25
C LEU A 127 -14.13 -1.14 3.39
N LEU A 128 -13.51 -2.21 2.91
CA LEU A 128 -12.31 -2.16 2.07
C LEU A 128 -12.64 -2.07 0.57
N THR A 129 -13.85 -2.45 0.16
CA THR A 129 -14.31 -2.36 -1.23
C THR A 129 -15.02 -1.04 -1.55
N CYS A 130 -15.15 -0.13 -0.58
CA CYS A 130 -15.85 1.15 -0.75
C CYS A 130 -15.07 2.08 -1.72
N SER A 131 -15.27 1.85 -3.02
CA SER A 131 -14.94 2.74 -4.14
C SER A 131 -15.93 2.55 -5.30
N GLU A 132 -17.21 2.36 -4.97
CA GLU A 132 -18.33 2.57 -5.90
C GLU A 132 -19.24 3.70 -5.38
N LEU A 133 -18.66 4.88 -5.17
CA LEU A 133 -19.39 6.13 -5.01
C LEU A 133 -18.57 7.26 -5.66
N GLN A 134 -18.77 7.47 -6.95
CA GLN A 134 -19.33 8.70 -7.53
C GLN A 134 -18.99 8.83 -9.03
N THR A 135 -20.05 8.66 -9.84
CA THR A 135 -20.26 9.09 -11.25
C THR A 135 -19.45 8.42 -12.36
#